data_AF-A0A2V8QMH2-F1
#
_entry.id   AF-A0A2V8QMH2-F1
#
_cell.length_a   1.000
_cell.length_b   1.000
_cell.length_c   1.000
_cell.angle_alpha   90.00
_cell.angle_beta   90.00
_cell.angle_gamma   90.00
#
_symmetry.space_group_name_H-M   'P 1'
#
loop_
_entity.id
_entity.type
_entity.pdbx_description
1 polymer ?
#
loop_
_entity_poly.entity_id
_entity_poly.type
_entity_poly.pdbx_seq_one_letter_code
_entity_poly.pdbx_strand_id
1 'polypeptide(L)'
;MIKSKAQRAMVGLLLAAITTAAIQSDVVAQRRRRPVKHPAVCGNPNVSCPSALTFEPYDLPFRMPQSAVIYDTDLFYAVILKSVASPADNCDNYIPEPDRLAAQMLFPNNKVFTSRCAEPGQVSYSNTSAKAQFMAVYAGLTLAEANRMLATVKATGKFAGANLRRMRAMVNGT
;
A
#
# COMPACT_ATOMS: atom_id res chain seq x y z
N MET A 1 25.69 -60.37 -29.16
CA MET A 1 26.78 -59.38 -29.41
C MET A 1 26.76 -59.00 -30.89
N ILE A 2 26.84 -57.68 -31.17
CA ILE A 2 27.24 -57.04 -32.44
C ILE A 2 26.15 -56.85 -33.53
N LYS A 3 25.56 -55.64 -33.45
CA LYS A 3 25.39 -54.59 -34.48
C LYS A 3 24.84 -54.91 -35.89
N SER A 4 23.74 -54.19 -36.17
CA SER A 4 23.58 -53.20 -37.26
C SER A 4 23.46 -53.71 -38.68
N LYS A 5 22.35 -53.35 -39.35
CA LYS A 5 22.41 -52.84 -40.72
C LYS A 5 21.15 -52.04 -41.09
N ALA A 6 21.43 -50.85 -41.58
CA ALA A 6 20.49 -49.92 -42.18
C ALA A 6 19.75 -50.53 -43.37
N GLN A 7 18.47 -50.18 -43.51
CA GLN A 7 17.74 -50.32 -44.76
C GLN A 7 17.22 -48.96 -45.18
N ARG A 8 17.71 -48.55 -46.34
CA ARG A 8 17.28 -47.38 -47.09
C ARG A 8 15.97 -47.69 -47.80
N ALA A 9 15.22 -46.61 -48.01
CA ALA A 9 14.59 -46.24 -49.27
C ALA A 9 13.06 -46.38 -49.40
N MET A 10 12.58 -45.40 -50.17
CA MET A 10 11.41 -45.38 -51.04
C MET A 10 10.05 -44.98 -50.46
N VAL A 11 9.63 -43.81 -50.96
CA VAL A 11 8.39 -43.59 -51.71
C VAL A 11 7.11 -43.46 -50.90
N GLY A 12 6.39 -42.37 -51.16
CA GLY A 12 4.99 -42.27 -50.77
C GLY A 12 4.50 -40.84 -50.75
N LEU A 13 4.35 -40.25 -51.93
CA LEU A 13 3.54 -39.06 -52.16
C LEU A 13 2.13 -39.32 -51.57
N LEU A 14 1.76 -38.57 -50.53
CA LEU A 14 0.40 -38.59 -49.98
C LEU A 14 -0.09 -37.16 -49.90
N LEU A 15 -0.96 -36.83 -50.86
CA LEU A 15 -1.85 -35.68 -50.79
C LEU A 15 -2.66 -35.79 -49.50
N ALA A 16 -2.53 -34.79 -48.63
CA ALA A 16 -3.51 -34.52 -47.59
C ALA A 16 -3.92 -33.06 -47.71
N ALA A 17 -5.03 -32.85 -48.42
CA ALA A 17 -5.81 -31.64 -48.31
C ALA A 17 -6.30 -31.51 -46.86
N ILE A 18 -5.82 -30.52 -46.13
CA ILE A 18 -6.37 -30.17 -44.82
C ILE A 18 -6.80 -28.71 -44.85
N THR A 19 -8.10 -28.57 -44.75
CA THR A 19 -8.94 -27.38 -44.68
C THR A 19 -8.35 -26.29 -43.79
N THR A 20 -8.16 -25.11 -44.36
CA THR A 20 -7.93 -23.86 -43.64
C THR A 20 -9.17 -23.50 -42.82
N ALA A 21 -9.25 -23.99 -41.59
CA ALA A 21 -10.16 -23.45 -40.58
C ALA A 21 -9.60 -22.09 -40.14
N ALA A 22 -10.24 -21.02 -40.62
CA ALA A 22 -9.97 -19.67 -40.17
C ALA A 22 -10.26 -19.59 -38.66
N ILE A 23 -9.21 -19.57 -37.84
CA ILE A 23 -9.32 -19.21 -36.42
C ILE A 23 -9.59 -17.71 -36.40
N GLN A 24 -10.87 -17.35 -36.42
CA GLN A 24 -11.30 -16.01 -36.11
C GLN A 24 -10.85 -15.74 -34.68
N SER A 25 -9.82 -14.90 -34.56
CA SER A 25 -9.32 -14.44 -33.28
C SER A 25 -10.42 -13.57 -32.69
N ASP A 26 -11.18 -14.14 -31.77
CA ASP A 26 -12.03 -13.40 -30.84
C ASP A 26 -11.12 -12.55 -29.95
N VAL A 27 -10.63 -11.43 -30.50
CA VAL A 27 -10.10 -10.31 -29.75
C VAL A 27 -11.30 -9.63 -29.11
N VAL A 28 -11.94 -10.32 -28.16
CA VAL A 28 -12.91 -9.72 -27.26
C VAL A 28 -12.13 -8.71 -26.44
N ALA A 29 -12.18 -7.47 -26.92
CA ALA A 29 -12.11 -6.23 -26.19
C ALA A 29 -11.65 -6.40 -24.73
N GLN A 30 -10.35 -6.56 -24.52
CA GLN A 30 -9.73 -6.11 -23.27
C GLN A 30 -9.91 -4.59 -23.25
N ARG A 31 -11.10 -4.13 -22.84
CA ARG A 31 -11.32 -2.75 -22.40
C ARG A 31 -10.21 -2.49 -21.39
N ARG A 32 -9.18 -1.74 -21.78
CA ARG A 32 -8.18 -1.21 -20.87
C ARG A 32 -8.95 -0.47 -19.78
N ARG A 33 -9.20 -1.12 -18.66
CA ARG A 33 -9.79 -0.48 -17.48
C ARG A 33 -8.84 0.67 -17.18
N ARG A 34 -9.35 1.91 -17.28
CA ARG A 34 -8.55 3.07 -16.91
C ARG A 34 -8.05 2.82 -15.48
N PRO A 35 -6.74 2.94 -15.21
CA PRO A 35 -6.22 2.72 -13.88
C PRO A 35 -6.95 3.65 -12.90
N VAL A 36 -7.46 3.07 -11.80
CA VAL A 36 -8.06 3.85 -10.71
C VAL A 36 -6.95 4.74 -10.15
N LYS A 37 -7.12 6.05 -10.25
CA LYS A 37 -6.18 7.02 -9.66
C LYS A 37 -6.50 7.10 -8.18
N HIS A 38 -5.68 6.46 -7.35
CA HIS A 38 -5.77 6.65 -5.91
C HIS A 38 -5.18 8.01 -5.52
N PRO A 39 -5.71 8.65 -4.46
CA PRO A 39 -5.17 9.89 -3.95
C PRO A 39 -3.78 9.72 -3.34
N ALA A 40 -2.94 10.73 -3.53
CA ALA A 40 -1.62 10.80 -2.93
C ALA A 40 -1.68 11.27 -1.47
N VAL A 41 -0.86 10.64 -0.64
CA VAL A 41 -0.63 11.05 0.75
C VAL A 41 0.19 12.34 0.82
N CYS A 42 -0.15 13.19 1.77
CA CYS A 42 0.60 14.40 2.12
C CYS A 42 1.48 14.14 3.34
N GLY A 43 2.68 13.63 3.07
CA GLY A 43 3.60 13.16 4.10
C GLY A 43 4.40 14.25 4.83
N ASN A 44 4.40 15.49 4.37
CA ASN A 44 5.11 16.60 5.03
C ASN A 44 4.10 17.56 5.67
N PRO A 45 4.09 17.72 7.01
CA PRO A 45 3.11 18.57 7.69
C PRO A 45 3.27 20.07 7.39
N ASN A 46 4.42 20.49 6.85
CA ASN A 46 4.70 21.90 6.53
C ASN A 46 4.25 22.28 5.12
N VAL A 47 3.64 21.35 4.37
CA VAL A 47 3.13 21.58 3.02
C VAL A 47 1.62 21.44 3.03
N SER A 48 0.92 22.39 2.42
CA SER A 48 -0.54 22.34 2.31
C SER A 48 -1.00 21.05 1.61
N CYS A 49 -2.01 20.41 2.17
CA CYS A 49 -2.66 19.23 1.62
C CYS A 49 -4.12 19.53 1.27
N PRO A 50 -4.41 19.94 0.02
CA PRO A 50 -5.78 20.21 -0.39
C PRO A 50 -6.61 18.94 -0.32
N SER A 51 -7.67 18.97 0.49
CA SER A 51 -8.60 17.87 0.69
C SER A 51 -9.99 18.40 0.97
N ALA A 52 -11.01 17.68 0.49
CA ALA A 52 -12.40 17.94 0.84
C ALA A 52 -12.75 17.49 2.28
N LEU A 53 -11.94 16.60 2.87
CA LEU A 53 -12.09 16.13 4.24
C LEU A 53 -11.23 16.97 5.19
N THR A 54 -11.78 17.27 6.37
CA THR A 54 -10.99 17.80 7.50
C THR A 54 -10.39 16.61 8.26
N PHE A 55 -9.06 16.56 8.32
CA PHE A 55 -8.33 15.51 9.02
C PHE A 55 -8.06 15.90 10.47
N GLU A 56 -8.05 14.92 11.36
CA GLU A 56 -7.65 15.14 12.75
C GLU A 56 -6.14 15.42 12.84
N PRO A 57 -5.66 16.11 13.90
CA PRO A 57 -4.24 16.40 14.07
C PRO A 57 -3.33 15.18 14.07
N TYR A 58 -3.85 13.99 14.40
CA TYR A 58 -3.09 12.73 14.40
C TYR A 58 -3.24 11.91 13.12
N ASP A 59 -4.07 12.33 12.17
CA ASP A 59 -4.25 11.62 10.91
C ASP A 59 -3.10 11.90 9.95
N LEU A 60 -2.89 10.97 9.02
CA LEU A 60 -2.05 11.18 7.86
C LEU A 60 -2.93 11.75 6.72
N PRO A 61 -2.82 13.05 6.41
CA PRO A 61 -3.67 13.67 5.42
C PRO A 61 -3.34 13.18 4.02
N PHE A 62 -4.33 13.17 3.15
CA PHE A 62 -4.20 12.84 1.74
C PHE A 62 -5.20 13.65 0.92
N ARG A 63 -4.93 13.80 -0.38
CA ARG A 63 -5.75 14.67 -1.24
C ARG A 63 -7.08 14.00 -1.56
N MET A 64 -8.21 14.55 -1.13
CA MET A 64 -9.53 14.04 -1.54
C MET A 64 -10.30 15.03 -2.42
N PRO A 65 -10.94 14.56 -3.52
CA PRO A 65 -11.88 15.37 -4.29
C PRO A 65 -13.22 15.54 -3.53
N GLN A 66 -14.02 16.56 -3.87
CA GLN A 66 -15.27 16.88 -3.16
C GLN A 66 -16.37 15.81 -3.25
N SER A 67 -16.39 15.01 -4.32
CA SER A 67 -17.44 14.01 -4.56
C SER A 67 -17.14 12.63 -3.96
N ALA A 68 -16.22 12.57 -3.01
CA ALA A 68 -15.63 11.33 -2.51
C ALA A 68 -16.27 10.85 -1.20
N VAL A 69 -16.95 9.71 -1.22
CA VAL A 69 -17.50 9.08 -0.01
C VAL A 69 -16.58 7.98 0.52
N ILE A 70 -16.00 7.14 -0.34
CA ILE A 70 -15.11 6.04 0.07
C ILE A 70 -13.84 6.08 -0.79
N TYR A 71 -12.68 6.25 -0.15
CA TYR A 71 -11.39 6.36 -0.84
C TYR A 71 -10.26 5.66 -0.07
N ASP A 72 -9.36 5.05 -0.82
CA ASP A 72 -8.08 4.54 -0.35
C ASP A 72 -6.93 5.21 -1.10
N THR A 73 -5.86 5.60 -0.40
CA THR A 73 -4.69 6.22 -1.01
C THR A 73 -3.87 5.25 -1.84
N ASP A 74 -2.96 5.80 -2.66
CA ASP A 74 -1.84 5.02 -3.16
C ASP A 74 -1.08 4.36 -2.00
N LEU A 75 -0.38 3.26 -2.33
CA LEU A 75 0.50 2.60 -1.37
C LEU A 75 1.66 3.52 -0.99
N PHE A 76 1.96 3.56 0.29
CA PHE A 76 3.11 4.26 0.84
C PHE A 76 3.80 3.42 1.91
N TYR A 77 5.00 3.83 2.29
CA TYR A 77 5.72 3.24 3.40
C TYR A 77 5.62 4.12 4.64
N ALA A 78 5.54 3.48 5.79
CA ALA A 78 5.68 4.11 7.09
C ALA A 78 6.63 3.29 7.96
N VAL A 79 7.29 3.97 8.90
CA VAL A 79 7.99 3.31 10.00
C VAL A 79 7.07 3.33 11.21
N ILE A 80 6.63 2.16 11.65
CA ILE A 80 5.92 1.99 12.92
C ILE A 80 6.90 2.29 14.04
N LEU A 81 6.60 3.28 14.88
CA LEU A 81 7.45 3.74 15.98
C LEU A 81 7.12 3.03 17.29
N LYS A 82 5.82 2.86 17.56
CA LYS A 82 5.26 2.28 18.78
C LYS A 82 3.93 1.62 18.44
N SER A 83 3.61 0.55 19.15
CA SER A 83 2.29 -0.09 19.12
C SER A 83 1.81 -0.37 20.53
N VAL A 84 0.51 -0.29 20.76
CA VAL A 84 -0.17 -0.67 22.00
C VAL A 84 -1.26 -1.68 21.67
N ALA A 85 -1.42 -2.70 22.50
CA ALA A 85 -2.47 -3.69 22.31
C ALA A 85 -3.84 -3.05 22.53
N SER A 86 -4.75 -3.16 21.58
CA SER A 86 -6.11 -2.63 21.68
C SER A 86 -7.03 -3.81 21.37
N PRO A 87 -7.68 -4.40 22.38
CA PRO A 87 -8.73 -5.39 22.15
C PRO A 87 -9.74 -4.82 21.15
N ALA A 88 -10.29 -5.67 20.26
CA ALA A 88 -11.08 -5.22 19.11
C ALA A 88 -12.27 -4.31 19.48
N ASP A 89 -12.76 -4.41 20.72
CA ASP A 89 -13.92 -3.67 21.23
C ASP A 89 -13.53 -2.54 22.20
N ASN A 90 -12.23 -2.29 22.40
CA ASN A 90 -11.73 -1.23 23.29
C ASN A 90 -10.94 -0.18 22.51
N CYS A 91 -11.63 0.93 22.25
CA CYS A 91 -11.12 2.08 21.54
C CYS A 91 -10.40 3.11 22.43
N ASP A 92 -10.38 2.90 23.75
CA ASP A 92 -9.74 3.80 24.71
C ASP A 92 -8.24 3.55 24.82
N ASN A 93 -7.76 2.37 24.40
CA ASN A 93 -6.33 2.06 24.43
C ASN A 93 -5.62 2.48 23.14
N TYR A 94 -5.08 3.70 23.17
CA TYR A 94 -4.39 4.29 22.04
C TYR A 94 -3.13 5.05 22.48
N ILE A 95 -2.30 5.46 21.51
CA ILE A 95 -1.12 6.27 21.81
C ILE A 95 -1.53 7.73 22.03
N PRO A 96 -1.27 8.33 23.19
CA PRO A 96 -1.70 9.69 23.51
C PRO A 96 -1.10 10.74 22.58
N GLU A 97 -1.82 11.85 22.38
CA GLU A 97 -1.36 12.94 21.52
C GLU A 97 -0.01 13.57 21.96
N PRO A 98 0.29 13.74 23.27
CA PRO A 98 1.62 14.20 23.69
C PRO A 98 2.77 13.31 23.21
N ASP A 99 2.60 11.98 23.20
CA ASP A 99 3.60 11.04 22.66
C ASP A 99 3.81 11.27 21.15
N ARG A 100 2.72 11.49 20.40
CA ARG A 100 2.76 11.79 18.97
C ARG A 100 3.47 13.11 18.69
N LEU A 101 3.19 14.15 19.46
CA LEU A 101 3.84 15.45 19.34
C LEU A 101 5.33 15.36 19.67
N ALA A 102 5.70 14.62 20.71
CA ALA A 102 7.10 14.36 21.06
C ALA A 102 7.85 13.66 19.92
N ALA A 103 7.22 12.69 19.26
CA ALA A 103 7.78 12.07 18.06
C ALA A 103 7.81 13.02 16.85
N GLN A 104 6.79 13.85 16.65
CA GLN A 104 6.72 14.81 15.54
C GLN A 104 7.88 15.81 15.57
N MET A 105 8.32 16.25 16.75
CA MET A 105 9.49 17.11 16.91
C MET A 105 10.79 16.48 16.41
N LEU A 106 10.90 15.15 16.43
CA LEU A 106 12.07 14.43 15.92
C LEU A 106 12.06 14.30 14.39
N PHE A 107 10.88 14.41 13.78
CA PHE A 107 10.66 14.20 12.36
C PHE A 107 9.88 15.38 11.73
N PRO A 108 10.42 16.61 11.77
CA PRO A 108 9.63 17.82 11.44
C PRO A 108 9.11 17.84 10.00
N ASN A 109 9.76 17.14 9.07
CA ASN A 109 9.38 17.09 7.65
C ASN A 109 8.60 15.83 7.27
N ASN A 110 8.32 14.95 8.24
CA ASN A 110 7.61 13.70 8.03
C ASN A 110 6.49 13.59 9.03
N LYS A 111 5.26 13.52 8.54
CA LYS A 111 4.07 13.46 9.37
C LYS A 111 4.14 12.24 10.27
N VAL A 112 4.07 12.47 11.58
CA VAL A 112 3.83 11.45 12.57
C VAL A 112 2.32 11.37 12.80
N PHE A 113 1.79 10.18 12.61
CA PHE A 113 0.37 9.88 12.68
C PHE A 113 0.11 8.68 13.59
N THR A 114 -1.12 8.53 14.06
CA THR A 114 -1.53 7.38 14.88
C THR A 114 -2.76 6.72 14.28
N SER A 115 -2.90 5.41 14.48
CA SER A 115 -4.19 4.77 14.29
C SER A 115 -5.10 4.97 15.49
N ARG A 116 -6.38 5.04 15.20
CA ARG A 116 -7.49 4.96 16.15
C ARG A 116 -8.40 3.80 15.74
N CYS A 117 -9.41 3.52 16.56
CA CYS A 117 -10.53 2.71 16.08
C CYS A 117 -11.12 3.34 14.83
N ALA A 118 -11.40 2.50 13.83
CA ALA A 118 -12.00 2.96 12.59
C ALA A 118 -13.49 3.19 12.82
N GLU A 119 -13.89 4.45 13.01
CA GLU A 119 -15.28 4.86 12.91
C GLU A 119 -15.58 5.38 11.50
N PRO A 120 -16.85 5.35 11.06
CA PRO A 120 -17.21 5.95 9.78
C PRO A 120 -16.78 7.41 9.69
N GLY A 121 -16.23 7.80 8.54
CA GLY A 121 -15.65 9.12 8.31
C GLY A 121 -14.23 9.33 8.86
N GLN A 122 -13.71 8.43 9.70
CA GLN A 122 -12.34 8.51 10.22
C GLN A 122 -11.32 7.81 9.31
N VAL A 123 -10.07 8.24 9.42
CA VAL A 123 -8.96 7.60 8.70
C VAL A 123 -8.60 6.26 9.34
N SER A 124 -8.50 5.23 8.51
CA SER A 124 -7.99 3.91 8.86
C SER A 124 -6.79 3.53 8.00
N TYR A 125 -6.05 2.50 8.41
CA TYR A 125 -4.80 2.10 7.74
C TYR A 125 -4.76 0.60 7.47
N SER A 126 -4.48 0.23 6.22
CA SER A 126 -4.35 -1.18 5.84
C SER A 126 -3.05 -1.81 6.32
N ASN A 127 -2.98 -3.15 6.30
CA ASN A 127 -1.79 -3.93 6.68
C ASN A 127 -1.34 -3.69 8.14
N THR A 128 -2.32 -3.50 9.02
CA THR A 128 -2.15 -3.28 10.46
C THR A 128 -2.99 -4.33 11.21
N SER A 129 -2.68 -4.55 12.49
CA SER A 129 -3.42 -5.50 13.31
C SER A 129 -4.70 -4.84 13.83
N ALA A 130 -5.85 -5.51 13.70
CA ALA A 130 -7.09 -5.08 14.35
C ALA A 130 -7.03 -5.14 15.89
N LYS A 131 -5.97 -5.75 16.45
CA LYS A 131 -5.76 -5.91 17.89
C LYS A 131 -4.72 -4.94 18.46
N ALA A 132 -4.31 -3.93 17.69
CA ALA A 132 -3.30 -2.98 18.13
C ALA A 132 -3.50 -1.61 17.50
N GLN A 133 -3.29 -0.57 18.30
CA GLN A 133 -3.10 0.78 17.78
C GLN A 133 -1.62 1.09 17.64
N PHE A 134 -1.26 1.97 16.72
CA PHE A 134 0.14 2.31 16.45
C PHE A 134 0.35 3.79 16.22
N MET A 135 1.60 4.19 16.38
CA MET A 135 2.12 5.49 15.98
C MET A 135 3.20 5.24 14.93
N ALA A 136 3.16 5.97 13.84
CA ALA A 136 4.07 5.81 12.74
C ALA A 136 4.51 7.15 12.17
N VAL A 137 5.64 7.14 11.47
CA VAL A 137 6.11 8.27 10.68
C VAL A 137 6.04 7.92 9.20
N TYR A 138 5.54 8.85 8.38
CA TYR A 138 5.51 8.69 6.93
C TYR A 138 6.94 8.56 6.37
N ALA A 139 7.16 7.54 5.54
CA ALA A 139 8.49 7.11 5.11
C ALA A 139 8.67 7.11 3.57
N GLY A 140 7.78 7.79 2.84
CA GLY A 140 7.88 7.94 1.39
C GLY A 140 7.07 6.91 0.59
N LEU A 141 7.23 6.95 -0.73
CA LEU A 141 6.52 6.09 -1.67
C LEU A 141 7.37 4.88 -2.09
N THR A 142 8.69 4.99 -1.92
CA THR A 142 9.63 3.96 -2.34
C THR A 142 10.27 3.25 -1.15
N LEU A 143 10.69 2.00 -1.36
CA LEU A 143 11.42 1.24 -0.34
C LEU A 143 12.76 1.92 0.03
N ALA A 144 13.41 2.61 -0.91
CA ALA A 144 14.66 3.31 -0.66
C ALA A 144 14.49 4.50 0.29
N GLU A 145 13.44 5.32 0.09
CA GLU A 145 13.06 6.37 1.04
C GLU A 145 12.73 5.79 2.41
N ALA A 146 11.99 4.69 2.41
CA ALA A 146 11.55 4.04 3.63
C ALA A 146 12.73 3.52 4.47
N ASN A 147 13.72 2.91 3.83
CA ASN A 147 14.93 2.44 4.50
C ASN A 147 15.76 3.60 5.06
N ARG A 148 15.84 4.75 4.38
CA ARG A 148 16.51 5.95 4.91
C ARG A 148 15.78 6.50 6.13
N MET A 149 14.45 6.55 6.10
CA MET A 149 13.65 6.95 7.26
C MET A 149 13.83 5.97 8.42
N LEU A 150 13.79 4.66 8.17
CA LEU A 150 14.02 3.65 9.22
C LEU A 150 15.40 3.83 9.87
N ALA A 151 16.44 4.08 9.10
CA ALA A 151 17.77 4.35 9.62
C ALA A 151 17.78 5.61 10.49
N THR A 152 17.11 6.68 10.05
CA THR A 152 16.95 7.93 10.81
C THR A 152 16.23 7.68 12.14
N VAL A 153 15.12 6.93 12.12
CA VAL A 153 14.37 6.52 13.32
C VAL A 153 15.26 5.73 14.27
N LYS A 154 15.99 4.73 13.78
CA LYS A 154 16.90 3.90 14.60
C LYS A 154 18.02 4.74 15.23
N ALA A 155 18.57 5.70 14.49
CA ALA A 155 19.62 6.59 14.99
C ALA A 155 19.16 7.46 16.17
N THR A 156 17.86 7.67 16.36
CA THR A 156 17.34 8.36 17.56
C THR A 156 17.54 7.57 18.85
N GLY A 157 17.68 6.25 18.76
CA GLY A 157 17.71 5.35 19.92
C GLY A 157 16.39 5.25 20.72
N LYS A 158 15.33 6.00 20.35
CA LYS A 158 14.09 6.09 21.14
C LYS A 158 13.06 5.01 20.81
N PHE A 159 13.16 4.37 19.65
CA PHE A 159 12.14 3.46 19.12
C PHE A 159 12.74 2.09 18.81
N ALA A 160 13.06 1.30 19.83
CA ALA A 160 13.72 0.01 19.69
C ALA A 160 12.94 -1.02 18.84
N GLY A 161 11.60 -0.96 18.87
CA GLY A 161 10.71 -1.81 18.08
C GLY A 161 10.40 -1.31 16.67
N ALA A 162 11.10 -0.26 16.19
CA ALA A 162 10.74 0.39 14.94
C ALA A 162 10.87 -0.54 13.73
N ASN A 163 9.81 -0.63 12.93
CA ASN A 163 9.74 -1.52 11.77
C ASN A 163 9.02 -0.88 10.59
N LEU A 164 9.35 -1.35 9.38
CA LEU A 164 8.77 -0.84 8.14
C LEU A 164 7.46 -1.55 7.79
N ARG A 165 6.50 -0.76 7.30
CA ARG A 165 5.24 -1.25 6.74
C ARG A 165 4.88 -0.52 5.46
N ARG A 166 4.35 -1.28 4.49
CA ARG A 166 3.69 -0.73 3.30
C ARG A 166 2.19 -0.77 3.52
N MET A 167 1.51 0.35 3.38
CA MET A 167 0.11 0.53 3.76
C MET A 167 -0.61 1.54 2.85
N ARG A 168 -1.91 1.66 3.05
CA ARG A 168 -2.82 2.67 2.46
C ARG A 168 -3.57 3.34 3.60
N ALA A 169 -3.86 4.62 3.46
CA ALA A 169 -4.82 5.33 4.31
C ALA A 169 -6.19 5.25 3.63
N MET A 170 -7.24 5.10 4.41
CA MET A 170 -8.59 4.83 3.93
C MET A 170 -9.58 5.66 4.72
N VAL A 171 -10.56 6.24 4.04
CA VAL A 171 -11.75 6.82 4.68
C VAL A 171 -12.96 6.15 4.07
N ASN A 172 -13.85 5.67 4.94
CA ASN A 172 -15.13 5.10 4.55
C ASN A 172 -16.24 6.02 5.04
N GLY A 173 -16.85 6.77 4.13
CA GLY A 173 -18.01 7.60 4.41
C GLY A 173 -19.23 6.73 4.71
N THR A 174 -20.00 7.13 5.72
CA THR A 174 -21.32 6.57 6.05
C THR A 174 -22.31 6.72 4.92
#